data_AF-A0A3M6XQN7-F1
#
_entry.id   AF-A0A3M6XQN7-F1
#
_cell.length_a   1.000
_cell.length_b   1.000
_cell.length_c   1.000
_cell.angle_alpha   90.00
_cell.angle_beta   90.00
_cell.angle_gamma   90.00
#
_symmetry.space_group_name_H-M   'P 1'
#
loop_
_entity.id
_entity.type
_entity.pdbx_description
1 polymer ?
#
loop_
_entity_poly.entity_id
_entity_poly.type
_entity_poly.pdbx_seq_one_letter_code
_entity_poly.pdbx_strand_id
1 'polypeptide(L)'
;SAVKEQQKKFKEENRKAIKKNEGTEESLSKAKSTKSKIARVFLSEEQQHVLALVTEDKRSVFFTGSAGTGKSVLLREIIAGLRKKYQREPDRVAVTASTGLAACNIGGVTLHSFAGIGLGKEEVPELVKKIKKNQKAKHRWMRTKVLVIDEVSMVDAELFDKLEAIARQLRNNGRPFGGIQLVITGDFFQLPPVPEGSGRVARFAFDAATWKTTVEHTICLHHVFRQKDPVFAGMLNEMREGRLSQSSIDSFRNLARPMSFDDSLEATELFPTRNEVERANSERLSMLQGTPEIFEARDGGAIVDKMQRDRLLQNCMAPEIITLKKGAQVMLIKNIDETLVNGSIGRVIGFMDETAFDRYHNNEEETFGQSQGGTIPNASDPGLNEGQKAMVHSINGGGITTSRKFPVVRFVIADGSSRDLLCQPESWKIELPNGEVQASRSQIPLILAWALSIHKAQGQTLDRVKVDLGKVFEKGQAYVALSRATSIAGLQVLRFDPKKVVAHDRVRNFYSNLSRVELAQKNNDRMGKNNKNGVKAEDYERMFVGDEMP
;
A
#
# COMPACT_ATOMS: atom_id res chain seq x y z
N SER A 1 -28.49 -54.75 -16.79
CA SER A 1 -27.08 -54.50 -16.45
C SER A 1 -27.04 -53.97 -15.02
N ALA A 2 -26.37 -54.68 -14.12
CA ALA A 2 -26.25 -54.37 -12.68
C ALA A 2 -25.77 -52.92 -12.40
N VAL A 3 -25.13 -52.29 -13.39
CA VAL A 3 -24.68 -50.90 -13.37
C VAL A 3 -25.84 -49.89 -13.28
N LYS A 4 -27.02 -50.16 -13.89
CA LYS A 4 -28.17 -49.24 -13.81
C LYS A 4 -28.86 -49.26 -12.45
N GLU A 5 -28.77 -50.37 -11.73
CA GLU A 5 -29.36 -50.55 -10.40
C GLU A 5 -28.48 -49.93 -9.31
N GLN A 6 -27.15 -50.06 -9.45
CA GLN A 6 -26.18 -49.33 -8.63
C GLN A 6 -26.28 -47.80 -8.81
N GLN A 7 -26.46 -47.31 -10.03
CA GLN A 7 -26.64 -45.87 -10.28
C GLN A 7 -27.94 -45.31 -9.68
N LYS A 8 -28.99 -46.12 -9.56
CA LYS A 8 -30.27 -45.72 -8.95
C LYS A 8 -30.17 -45.67 -7.41
N LYS A 9 -29.51 -46.65 -6.78
CA LYS A 9 -29.19 -46.62 -5.35
C LYS A 9 -28.29 -45.44 -4.97
N PHE A 10 -27.24 -45.17 -5.75
CA PHE A 10 -26.33 -44.05 -5.50
C PHE A 10 -27.01 -42.67 -5.64
N LYS A 11 -28.00 -42.54 -6.54
CA LYS A 11 -28.82 -41.33 -6.65
C LYS A 11 -29.81 -41.16 -5.49
N GLU A 12 -30.39 -42.24 -4.96
CA GLU A 12 -31.27 -42.16 -3.78
C GLU A 12 -30.52 -41.89 -2.49
N GLU A 13 -29.31 -42.44 -2.32
CA GLU A 13 -28.42 -42.17 -1.19
C GLU A 13 -27.92 -40.71 -1.20
N ASN A 14 -27.51 -40.18 -2.36
CA ASN A 14 -27.15 -38.77 -2.50
C ASN A 14 -28.34 -37.83 -2.24
N ARG A 15 -29.56 -38.21 -2.65
CA ARG A 15 -30.76 -37.39 -2.40
C ARG A 15 -31.19 -37.39 -0.93
N LYS A 16 -30.90 -38.47 -0.19
CA LYS A 16 -31.08 -38.55 1.28
C LYS A 16 -29.98 -37.78 2.03
N ALA A 17 -28.74 -37.79 1.55
CA ALA A 17 -27.64 -37.01 2.13
C ALA A 17 -27.84 -35.49 1.96
N ILE A 18 -28.37 -35.05 0.81
CA ILE A 18 -28.70 -33.64 0.55
C ILE A 18 -29.84 -33.15 1.45
N LYS A 19 -30.88 -33.98 1.68
CA LYS A 19 -31.99 -33.62 2.59
C LYS A 19 -31.61 -33.63 4.08
N LYS A 20 -30.50 -34.27 4.48
CA LYS A 20 -30.04 -34.30 5.87
C LYS A 20 -29.15 -33.11 6.25
N ASN A 21 -28.72 -32.31 5.26
CA ASN A 21 -27.86 -31.13 5.40
C ASN A 21 -28.56 -29.80 5.11
N GLU A 22 -29.89 -29.78 5.04
CA GLU A 22 -30.64 -28.52 5.05
C GLU A 22 -30.70 -27.99 6.49
N GLY A 23 -29.73 -27.15 6.85
CA GLY A 23 -29.76 -26.36 8.08
C GLY A 23 -31.04 -25.53 8.15
N THR A 24 -31.66 -25.47 9.32
CA THR A 24 -32.87 -24.70 9.60
C THR A 24 -32.74 -23.24 9.13
N GLU A 25 -33.85 -22.61 8.69
CA GLU A 25 -33.85 -21.20 8.28
C GLU A 25 -33.25 -20.26 9.34
N GLU A 26 -33.33 -20.65 10.61
CA GLU A 26 -32.72 -19.94 11.74
C GLU A 26 -31.18 -19.99 11.70
N SER A 27 -30.57 -21.12 11.31
CA SER A 27 -29.11 -21.26 11.17
C SER A 27 -28.59 -20.60 9.88
N LEU A 28 -29.38 -20.57 8.81
CA LEU A 28 -29.13 -19.77 7.60
C LEU A 28 -29.26 -18.25 7.86
N SER A 29 -30.15 -17.84 8.77
CA SER A 29 -30.29 -16.43 9.19
C SER A 29 -29.12 -15.99 10.08
N LYS A 30 -28.66 -16.84 11.00
CA LYS A 30 -27.45 -16.59 11.81
C LYS A 30 -26.20 -16.54 10.95
N ALA A 31 -26.02 -17.45 9.98
CA ALA A 31 -24.90 -17.44 9.03
C ALA A 31 -24.93 -16.26 8.04
N LYS A 32 -26.11 -15.73 7.71
CA LYS A 32 -26.24 -14.46 6.95
C LYS A 32 -25.94 -13.23 7.82
N SER A 33 -26.12 -13.32 9.14
CA SER A 33 -25.83 -12.23 10.09
C SER A 33 -24.35 -12.11 10.47
N THR A 34 -23.55 -13.16 10.30
CA THR A 34 -22.09 -13.16 10.52
C THR A 34 -21.26 -12.74 9.31
N LYS A 35 -21.87 -12.23 8.24
CA LYS A 35 -21.15 -11.31 7.35
C LYS A 35 -20.91 -10.03 8.15
N SER A 36 -19.74 -9.96 8.78
CA SER A 36 -19.16 -8.73 9.34
C SER A 36 -19.61 -7.56 8.47
N LYS A 37 -20.48 -6.70 9.02
CA LYS A 37 -20.74 -5.39 8.44
C LYS A 37 -19.38 -4.70 8.50
N ILE A 38 -18.63 -4.74 7.40
CA ILE A 38 -17.39 -4.00 7.23
C ILE A 38 -17.66 -2.59 7.73
N ALA A 39 -16.99 -2.18 8.81
CA ALA A 39 -17.18 -0.86 9.38
C ALA A 39 -16.96 0.19 8.29
N ARG A 40 -17.86 1.16 8.17
CA ARG A 40 -17.70 2.24 7.18
C ARG A 40 -16.39 2.97 7.49
N VAL A 41 -15.50 3.05 6.51
CA VAL A 41 -14.25 3.82 6.59
C VAL A 41 -14.60 5.26 6.97
N PHE A 42 -14.02 5.76 8.06
CA PHE A 42 -14.17 7.14 8.48
C PHE A 42 -13.35 8.04 7.55
N LEU A 43 -14.01 9.01 6.90
CA LEU A 43 -13.37 10.03 6.07
C LEU A 43 -13.57 11.41 6.73
N SER A 44 -12.52 12.22 6.80
CA SER A 44 -12.61 13.62 7.26
C SER A 44 -13.43 14.49 6.32
N GLU A 45 -13.83 15.69 6.75
CA GLU A 45 -14.55 16.66 5.89
C GLU A 45 -13.79 16.98 4.60
N GLU A 46 -12.47 17.21 4.69
CA GLU A 46 -11.60 17.44 3.53
C GLU A 46 -11.61 16.25 2.56
N GLN A 47 -11.56 15.02 3.10
CA GLN A 47 -11.59 13.79 2.30
C GLN A 47 -12.98 13.57 1.65
N GLN A 48 -14.06 13.86 2.38
CA GLN A 48 -15.42 13.80 1.84
C GLN A 48 -15.65 14.82 0.73
N HIS A 49 -15.10 16.03 0.86
CA HIS A 49 -15.16 17.05 -0.18
C HIS A 49 -14.46 16.60 -1.47
N VAL A 50 -13.25 16.02 -1.37
CA VAL A 50 -12.55 15.45 -2.53
C VAL A 50 -13.37 14.31 -3.15
N LEU A 51 -13.95 13.43 -2.33
CA LEU A 51 -14.79 12.34 -2.81
C LEU A 51 -15.99 12.85 -3.62
N ALA A 52 -16.69 13.88 -3.14
CA ALA A 52 -17.81 14.49 -3.83
C ALA A 52 -17.39 15.15 -5.17
N LEU A 53 -16.33 15.95 -5.17
CA LEU A 53 -15.81 16.59 -6.39
C LEU A 53 -15.49 15.57 -7.50
N VAL A 54 -14.91 14.43 -7.11
CA VAL A 54 -14.54 13.38 -8.08
C VAL A 54 -15.75 12.58 -8.53
N THR A 55 -16.58 12.12 -7.59
CA THR A 55 -17.63 11.12 -7.88
C THR A 55 -18.95 11.76 -8.33
N GLU A 56 -19.29 12.93 -7.84
CA GLU A 56 -20.55 13.65 -8.13
C GLU A 56 -20.31 14.67 -9.25
N ASP A 57 -19.39 15.61 -9.03
CA ASP A 57 -19.13 16.75 -9.94
C ASP A 57 -18.26 16.37 -11.16
N LYS A 58 -17.65 15.18 -11.15
CA LYS A 58 -16.80 14.65 -12.23
C LYS A 58 -15.62 15.57 -12.58
N ARG A 59 -15.07 16.27 -11.58
CA ARG A 59 -13.94 17.18 -11.73
C ARG A 59 -12.61 16.45 -11.84
N SER A 60 -11.66 17.01 -12.60
CA SER A 60 -10.28 16.52 -12.58
C SER A 60 -9.53 17.09 -11.38
N VAL A 61 -9.16 16.23 -10.43
CA VAL A 61 -8.63 16.63 -9.12
C VAL A 61 -7.24 16.07 -8.90
N PHE A 62 -6.33 16.92 -8.43
CA PHE A 62 -5.10 16.52 -7.77
C PHE A 62 -5.26 16.74 -6.27
N PHE A 63 -5.20 15.68 -5.47
CA PHE A 63 -5.17 15.84 -4.02
C PHE A 63 -3.84 15.35 -3.45
N THR A 64 -3.34 16.07 -2.46
CA THR A 64 -2.01 15.87 -1.88
C THR A 64 -2.06 16.05 -0.37
N GLY A 65 -0.91 15.98 0.29
CA GLY A 65 -0.77 16.13 1.73
C GLY A 65 0.41 15.34 2.24
N SER A 66 0.81 15.59 3.49
CA SER A 66 1.92 14.90 4.13
C SER A 66 1.70 13.37 4.23
N ALA A 67 2.75 12.64 4.55
CA ALA A 67 2.67 11.22 4.81
C ALA A 67 1.68 10.95 5.96
N GLY A 68 0.83 9.94 5.81
CA GLY A 68 -0.15 9.59 6.84
C GLY A 68 -1.47 10.36 6.79
N THR A 69 -1.70 11.29 5.86
CA THR A 69 -2.98 12.03 5.72
C THR A 69 -4.14 11.23 5.10
N GLY A 70 -3.98 9.91 4.96
CA GLY A 70 -5.04 9.03 4.43
C GLY A 70 -5.26 9.09 2.91
N LYS A 71 -4.32 9.64 2.12
CA LYS A 71 -4.43 9.72 0.64
C LYS A 71 -4.85 8.42 -0.02
N SER A 72 -4.16 7.31 0.26
CA SER A 72 -4.48 6.00 -0.34
C SER A 72 -5.81 5.42 0.18
N VAL A 73 -6.22 5.76 1.41
CA VAL A 73 -7.53 5.36 1.96
C VAL A 73 -8.65 6.08 1.20
N LEU A 74 -8.55 7.41 1.08
CA LEU A 74 -9.45 8.21 0.27
C LEU A 74 -9.50 7.71 -1.19
N LEU A 75 -8.35 7.39 -1.79
CA LEU A 75 -8.31 6.89 -3.16
C LEU A 75 -9.07 5.57 -3.33
N ARG A 76 -8.99 4.64 -2.37
CA ARG A 76 -9.76 3.39 -2.40
C ARG A 76 -11.27 3.65 -2.35
N GLU A 77 -11.72 4.58 -1.53
CA GLU A 77 -13.13 4.98 -1.46
C GLU A 77 -13.60 5.66 -2.76
N ILE A 78 -12.77 6.53 -3.36
CA ILE A 78 -13.03 7.11 -4.68
C ILE A 78 -13.15 6.00 -5.73
N ILE A 79 -12.21 5.05 -5.78
CA ILE A 79 -12.23 3.93 -6.73
C ILE A 79 -13.49 3.09 -6.53
N ALA A 80 -13.87 2.79 -5.28
CA ALA A 80 -15.08 2.05 -4.97
C ALA A 80 -16.35 2.80 -5.45
N GLY A 81 -16.44 4.10 -5.18
CA GLY A 81 -17.53 4.96 -5.66
C GLY A 81 -17.61 5.02 -7.19
N LEU A 82 -16.48 5.17 -7.87
CA LEU A 82 -16.41 5.19 -9.33
C LEU A 82 -16.75 3.82 -9.94
N ARG A 83 -16.24 2.71 -9.38
CA ARG A 83 -16.58 1.35 -9.84
C ARG A 83 -18.06 1.05 -9.65
N LYS A 84 -18.67 1.54 -8.56
CA LYS A 84 -20.12 1.45 -8.36
C LYS A 84 -20.89 2.27 -9.41
N LYS A 85 -20.44 3.49 -9.72
CA LYS A 85 -21.04 4.35 -10.76
C LYS A 85 -20.95 3.74 -12.16
N TYR A 86 -19.82 3.10 -12.48
CA TYR A 86 -19.57 2.46 -13.77
C TYR A 86 -19.70 0.93 -13.72
N GLN A 87 -20.52 0.37 -12.82
CA GLN A 87 -20.58 -1.08 -12.58
C GLN A 87 -20.90 -1.91 -13.84
N ARG A 88 -21.71 -1.36 -14.76
CA ARG A 88 -22.06 -2.01 -16.05
C ARG A 88 -20.94 -1.96 -17.09
N GLU A 89 -19.99 -1.04 -16.93
CA GLU A 89 -18.87 -0.82 -17.82
C GLU A 89 -17.60 -0.57 -16.98
N PRO A 90 -17.07 -1.59 -16.28
CA PRO A 90 -15.96 -1.41 -15.34
C PRO A 90 -14.70 -0.81 -15.99
N ASP A 91 -14.58 -0.98 -17.31
CA ASP A 91 -13.47 -0.52 -18.13
C ASP A 91 -13.47 0.99 -18.44
N ARG A 92 -14.45 1.71 -17.90
CA ARG A 92 -14.49 3.17 -17.86
C ARG A 92 -13.53 3.77 -16.82
N VAL A 93 -13.11 3.01 -15.81
CA VAL A 93 -12.25 3.48 -14.72
C VAL A 93 -10.89 2.79 -14.81
N ALA A 94 -9.87 3.55 -15.18
CA ALA A 94 -8.50 3.07 -15.21
C ALA A 94 -7.79 3.41 -13.90
N VAL A 95 -7.37 2.38 -13.15
CA VAL A 95 -6.64 2.54 -11.90
C VAL A 95 -5.16 2.34 -12.14
N THR A 96 -4.36 3.39 -11.92
CA THR A 96 -2.93 3.35 -12.18
C THR A 96 -2.08 3.97 -11.07
N ALA A 97 -0.79 3.62 -11.06
CA ALA A 97 0.22 4.28 -10.24
C ALA A 97 1.56 4.38 -10.98
N SER A 98 2.49 5.15 -10.42
CA SER A 98 3.85 5.30 -10.97
C SER A 98 4.69 4.02 -10.87
N THR A 99 4.51 3.23 -9.81
CA THR A 99 5.26 1.97 -9.58
C THR A 99 4.35 0.76 -9.48
N GLY A 100 4.90 -0.43 -9.75
CA GLY A 100 4.15 -1.69 -9.63
C GLY A 100 3.63 -1.94 -8.21
N LEU A 101 4.43 -1.60 -7.19
CA LEU A 101 4.05 -1.77 -5.80
C LEU A 101 2.85 -0.89 -5.41
N ALA A 102 2.90 0.40 -5.79
CA ALA A 102 1.80 1.32 -5.57
C ALA A 102 0.54 0.88 -6.33
N ALA A 103 0.71 0.44 -7.58
CA ALA A 103 -0.39 -0.05 -8.41
C ALA A 103 -1.08 -1.27 -7.78
N CYS A 104 -0.31 -2.24 -7.28
CA CYS A 104 -0.87 -3.41 -6.58
C CYS A 104 -1.63 -3.02 -5.31
N ASN A 105 -1.16 -2.03 -4.55
CA ASN A 105 -1.81 -1.58 -3.30
C ASN A 105 -3.21 -0.97 -3.51
N ILE A 106 -3.51 -0.50 -4.72
CA ILE A 106 -4.81 0.07 -5.10
C ILE A 106 -5.57 -0.81 -6.11
N GLY A 107 -5.07 -2.01 -6.41
CA GLY A 107 -5.69 -2.94 -7.35
C GLY A 107 -5.73 -2.41 -8.79
N GLY A 108 -4.62 -1.85 -9.25
CA GLY A 108 -4.43 -1.30 -10.59
C GLY A 108 -3.14 -1.76 -11.26
N VAL A 109 -2.72 -1.03 -12.29
CA VAL A 109 -1.49 -1.32 -13.08
C VAL A 109 -0.58 -0.11 -13.12
N THR A 110 0.66 -0.26 -13.60
CA THR A 110 1.52 0.92 -13.80
C THR A 110 0.97 1.82 -14.91
N LEU A 111 1.25 3.12 -14.84
CA LEU A 111 0.85 4.08 -15.88
C LEU A 111 1.38 3.69 -17.27
N HIS A 112 2.61 3.16 -17.33
CA HIS A 112 3.22 2.62 -18.54
C HIS A 112 2.45 1.42 -19.11
N SER A 113 2.09 0.46 -18.26
CA SER A 113 1.30 -0.72 -18.63
C SER A 113 -0.11 -0.34 -19.09
N PHE A 114 -0.74 0.63 -18.43
CA PHE A 114 -2.03 1.18 -18.84
C PHE A 114 -1.94 1.83 -20.23
N ALA A 115 -0.94 2.69 -20.46
CA ALA A 115 -0.80 3.43 -21.70
C ALA A 115 -0.42 2.54 -22.89
N GLY A 116 0.24 1.41 -22.64
CA GLY A 116 0.71 0.49 -23.68
C GLY A 116 1.94 1.00 -24.42
N ILE A 117 2.76 1.83 -23.76
CA ILE A 117 3.90 2.53 -24.36
C ILE A 117 5.25 1.85 -24.10
N GLY A 118 5.29 0.78 -23.29
CA GLY A 118 6.56 0.20 -22.84
C GLY A 118 7.30 1.19 -21.93
N LEU A 119 8.55 1.50 -22.25
CA LEU A 119 9.33 2.51 -21.51
C LEU A 119 8.97 3.97 -21.89
N GLY A 120 8.15 4.19 -22.93
CA GLY A 120 7.73 5.54 -23.33
C GLY A 120 8.87 6.43 -23.89
N LYS A 121 9.93 5.80 -24.40
CA LYS A 121 11.11 6.50 -24.94
C LYS A 121 10.85 7.07 -26.32
N GLU A 122 10.00 6.42 -27.10
CA GLU A 122 9.64 6.84 -28.44
C GLU A 122 8.88 8.19 -28.45
N GLU A 123 8.83 8.83 -29.60
CA GLU A 123 8.07 10.08 -29.81
C GLU A 123 6.57 9.83 -29.87
N VAL A 124 5.76 10.83 -29.53
CA VAL A 124 4.29 10.72 -29.46
C VAL A 124 3.68 10.11 -30.73
N PRO A 125 4.02 10.53 -31.97
CA PRO A 125 3.44 9.95 -33.18
C PRO A 125 3.72 8.45 -33.34
N GLU A 126 4.90 7.99 -32.91
CA GLU A 126 5.30 6.58 -32.97
C GLU A 126 4.55 5.76 -31.91
N LEU A 127 4.46 6.28 -30.69
CA LEU A 127 3.66 5.68 -29.62
C LEU A 127 2.19 5.57 -30.02
N VAL A 128 1.62 6.61 -30.63
CA VAL A 128 0.23 6.59 -31.14
C VAL A 128 0.07 5.53 -32.24
N LYS A 129 1.01 5.41 -33.18
CA LYS A 129 0.99 4.35 -34.22
C LYS A 129 1.03 2.96 -33.58
N LYS A 130 1.92 2.74 -32.60
CA LYS A 130 2.07 1.48 -31.85
C LYS A 130 0.77 1.13 -31.11
N ILE A 131 0.17 2.09 -30.41
CA ILE A 131 -1.10 1.90 -29.71
C ILE A 131 -2.24 1.63 -30.70
N LYS A 132 -2.32 2.34 -31.83
CA LYS A 132 -3.35 2.11 -32.86
C LYS A 132 -3.30 0.70 -33.46
N LYS A 133 -2.09 0.11 -33.58
CA LYS A 133 -1.90 -1.28 -34.01
C LYS A 133 -2.37 -2.28 -32.96
N ASN A 134 -2.22 -1.96 -31.67
CA ASN A 134 -2.71 -2.78 -30.56
C ASN A 134 -4.18 -2.47 -30.24
N GLN A 135 -5.12 -3.23 -30.82
CA GLN A 135 -6.56 -2.98 -30.63
C GLN A 135 -6.99 -2.96 -29.15
N LYS A 136 -6.39 -3.79 -28.28
CA LYS A 136 -6.71 -3.79 -26.85
C LYS A 136 -6.30 -2.47 -26.19
N ALA A 137 -5.10 -1.97 -26.47
CA ALA A 137 -4.61 -0.70 -25.94
C ALA A 137 -5.41 0.49 -26.49
N LYS A 138 -5.67 0.50 -27.81
CA LYS A 138 -6.53 1.52 -28.45
C LYS A 138 -7.92 1.56 -27.81
N HIS A 139 -8.55 0.40 -27.64
CA HIS A 139 -9.89 0.30 -27.04
C HIS A 139 -9.91 0.84 -25.61
N ARG A 140 -8.89 0.53 -24.82
CA ARG A 140 -8.70 1.03 -23.44
C ARG A 140 -8.68 2.56 -23.40
N TRP A 141 -7.86 3.19 -24.25
CA TRP A 141 -7.81 4.66 -24.37
C TRP A 141 -9.14 5.27 -24.80
N MET A 142 -9.88 4.62 -25.70
CA MET A 142 -11.17 5.11 -26.18
C MET A 142 -12.29 4.97 -25.15
N ARG A 143 -12.27 3.91 -24.35
CA ARG A 143 -13.34 3.61 -23.39
C ARG A 143 -13.17 4.29 -22.05
N THR A 144 -11.93 4.46 -21.59
CA THR A 144 -11.61 5.14 -20.33
C THR A 144 -12.29 6.51 -20.24
N LYS A 145 -12.97 6.75 -19.12
CA LYS A 145 -13.60 8.02 -18.77
C LYS A 145 -12.92 8.67 -17.57
N VAL A 146 -12.40 7.86 -16.66
CA VAL A 146 -11.65 8.30 -15.48
C VAL A 146 -10.31 7.58 -15.43
N LEU A 147 -9.23 8.34 -15.28
CA LEU A 147 -7.87 7.82 -15.07
C LEU A 147 -7.39 8.25 -13.69
N VAL A 148 -7.18 7.25 -12.82
CA VAL A 148 -6.62 7.42 -11.48
C VAL A 148 -5.11 7.22 -11.54
N ILE A 149 -4.34 8.11 -10.94
CA ILE A 149 -2.87 8.08 -10.88
C ILE A 149 -2.41 8.27 -9.43
N ASP A 150 -1.93 7.20 -8.81
CA ASP A 150 -1.31 7.24 -7.47
C ASP A 150 0.22 7.39 -7.55
N GLU A 151 0.80 7.93 -6.47
CA GLU A 151 2.23 8.21 -6.32
C GLU A 151 2.80 9.02 -7.50
N VAL A 152 2.11 10.09 -7.90
CA VAL A 152 2.50 10.94 -9.05
C VAL A 152 3.87 11.62 -8.90
N SER A 153 4.44 11.64 -7.69
CA SER A 153 5.76 12.26 -7.43
C SER A 153 6.88 11.62 -8.23
N MET A 154 6.75 10.35 -8.58
CA MET A 154 7.72 9.59 -9.39
C MET A 154 7.42 9.64 -10.89
N VAL A 155 6.42 10.41 -11.33
CA VAL A 155 6.09 10.60 -12.75
C VAL A 155 6.85 11.83 -13.28
N ASP A 156 7.62 11.63 -14.34
CA ASP A 156 8.33 12.73 -15.01
C ASP A 156 7.37 13.63 -15.84
N ALA A 157 7.69 14.92 -15.91
CA ALA A 157 6.93 15.91 -16.66
C ALA A 157 6.74 15.56 -18.14
N GLU A 158 7.79 15.04 -18.79
CA GLU A 158 7.74 14.66 -20.20
C GLU A 158 6.79 13.48 -20.41
N LEU A 159 6.84 12.48 -19.51
CA LEU A 159 5.92 11.35 -19.57
C LEU A 159 4.47 11.82 -19.44
N PHE A 160 4.20 12.77 -18.52
CA PHE A 160 2.87 13.35 -18.36
C PHE A 160 2.38 14.06 -19.63
N ASP A 161 3.20 14.93 -20.23
CA ASP A 161 2.88 15.64 -21.48
C ASP A 161 2.70 14.67 -22.66
N LYS A 162 3.52 13.62 -22.75
CA LYS A 162 3.38 12.56 -23.77
C LYS A 162 2.02 11.86 -23.64
N LEU A 163 1.62 11.47 -22.43
CA LEU A 163 0.33 10.81 -22.20
C LEU A 163 -0.86 11.70 -22.56
N GLU A 164 -0.76 12.99 -22.25
CA GLU A 164 -1.78 13.98 -22.62
C GLU A 164 -1.97 14.08 -24.13
N ALA A 165 -0.85 14.22 -24.86
CA ALA A 165 -0.84 14.31 -26.32
C ALA A 165 -1.33 13.01 -26.98
N ILE A 166 -0.92 11.85 -26.47
CA ILE A 166 -1.42 10.53 -26.90
C ILE A 166 -2.95 10.47 -26.75
N ALA A 167 -3.48 10.89 -25.60
CA ALA A 167 -4.90 10.84 -25.31
C ALA A 167 -5.70 11.72 -26.29
N ARG A 168 -5.25 12.96 -26.54
CA ARG A 168 -5.89 13.87 -27.53
C ARG A 168 -5.89 13.28 -28.93
N GLN A 169 -4.75 12.78 -29.40
CA GLN A 169 -4.60 12.24 -30.76
C GLN A 169 -5.39 10.95 -30.97
N LEU A 170 -5.42 10.04 -29.98
CA LEU A 170 -6.18 8.79 -30.10
C LEU A 170 -7.69 9.03 -30.09
N ARG A 171 -8.15 9.97 -29.26
CA ARG A 171 -9.58 10.25 -29.05
C ARG A 171 -10.14 11.31 -30.00
N ASN A 172 -9.27 11.94 -30.80
CA ASN A 172 -9.59 13.08 -31.64
C ASN A 172 -10.38 14.16 -30.89
N ASN A 173 -9.91 14.51 -29.69
CA ASN A 173 -10.58 15.44 -28.79
C ASN A 173 -9.56 16.45 -28.25
N GLY A 174 -9.78 17.74 -28.52
CA GLY A 174 -8.87 18.81 -28.10
C GLY A 174 -8.94 19.17 -26.62
N ARG A 175 -9.89 18.63 -25.85
CA ARG A 175 -9.94 18.82 -24.39
C ARG A 175 -8.72 18.17 -23.72
N PRO A 176 -8.29 18.67 -22.54
CA PRO A 176 -7.21 18.06 -21.76
C PRO A 176 -7.36 16.54 -21.62
N PHE A 177 -6.27 15.80 -21.83
CA PHE A 177 -6.25 14.33 -21.80
C PHE A 177 -7.30 13.66 -22.71
N GLY A 178 -7.69 14.31 -23.81
CA GLY A 178 -8.76 13.84 -24.69
C GLY A 178 -10.14 13.78 -24.02
N GLY A 179 -10.36 14.59 -22.97
CA GLY A 179 -11.58 14.64 -22.17
C GLY A 179 -11.74 13.49 -21.18
N ILE A 180 -10.63 12.85 -20.78
CA ILE A 180 -10.61 11.88 -19.66
C ILE A 180 -10.53 12.69 -18.35
N GLN A 181 -11.37 12.37 -17.38
CA GLN A 181 -11.29 12.92 -16.02
C GLN A 181 -10.04 12.36 -15.33
N LEU A 182 -9.21 13.22 -14.75
CA LEU A 182 -8.04 12.78 -13.98
C LEU A 182 -8.29 12.82 -12.48
N VAL A 183 -7.88 11.76 -11.78
CA VAL A 183 -7.85 11.70 -10.32
C VAL A 183 -6.41 11.38 -9.90
N ILE A 184 -5.69 12.40 -9.45
CA ILE A 184 -4.25 12.31 -9.20
C ILE A 184 -3.97 12.45 -7.71
N THR A 185 -3.07 11.63 -7.19
CA THR A 185 -2.59 11.75 -5.81
C THR A 185 -1.10 11.47 -5.71
N GLY A 186 -0.47 12.09 -4.71
CA GLY A 186 0.94 11.93 -4.37
C GLY A 186 1.41 13.04 -3.43
N ASP A 187 2.69 13.00 -3.06
CA ASP A 187 3.34 14.05 -2.27
C ASP A 187 4.72 14.32 -2.89
N PHE A 188 4.91 15.47 -3.55
CA PHE A 188 6.16 15.75 -4.26
C PHE A 188 7.35 16.02 -3.32
N PHE A 189 7.12 16.12 -2.00
CA PHE A 189 8.20 16.12 -1.01
C PHE A 189 8.76 14.72 -0.71
N GLN A 190 8.09 13.65 -1.21
CA GLN A 190 8.63 12.28 -1.17
C GLN A 190 9.66 12.07 -2.28
N LEU A 191 9.80 10.83 -2.76
CA LEU A 191 10.78 10.50 -3.79
C LEU A 191 10.44 11.18 -5.13
N PRO A 192 11.42 11.85 -5.76
CA PRO A 192 11.27 12.42 -7.10
C PRO A 192 11.27 11.32 -8.18
N PRO A 193 11.00 11.67 -9.45
CA PRO A 193 11.17 10.73 -10.56
C PRO A 193 12.64 10.30 -10.66
N VAL A 194 12.88 9.02 -10.97
CA VAL A 194 14.23 8.48 -11.12
C VAL A 194 14.79 8.96 -12.47
N PRO A 195 15.91 9.71 -12.51
CA PRO A 195 16.51 10.14 -13.77
C PRO A 195 17.03 8.94 -14.56
N GLU A 196 16.63 8.83 -15.83
CA GLU A 196 17.18 7.83 -16.73
C GLU A 196 18.51 8.32 -17.34
N GLY A 197 19.62 7.73 -16.91
CA GLY A 197 20.94 7.92 -17.51
C GLY A 197 21.73 9.13 -17.01
N SER A 198 23.02 9.17 -17.34
CA SER A 198 23.95 10.24 -16.95
C SER A 198 23.76 11.46 -17.85
N GLY A 199 22.92 12.42 -17.43
CA GLY A 199 22.89 13.75 -18.03
C GLY A 199 21.51 14.42 -18.13
N ARG A 200 20.41 13.67 -17.94
CA ARG A 200 19.07 14.26 -17.95
C ARG A 200 18.59 14.55 -16.53
N VAL A 201 18.25 15.80 -16.26
CA VAL A 201 17.58 16.20 -15.02
C VAL A 201 16.09 15.85 -15.13
N ALA A 202 15.61 14.93 -14.30
CA ALA A 202 14.20 14.61 -14.22
C ALA A 202 13.40 15.84 -13.75
N ARG A 203 12.23 16.07 -14.35
CA ARG A 203 11.32 17.17 -13.99
C ARG A 203 10.08 16.60 -13.32
N PHE A 204 9.56 17.29 -12.31
CA PHE A 204 8.34 16.83 -11.63
C PHE A 204 7.11 16.93 -12.53
N ALA A 205 6.12 16.05 -12.35
CA ALA A 205 4.87 16.10 -13.11
C ALA A 205 4.19 17.49 -13.13
N PHE A 206 4.28 18.26 -12.04
CA PHE A 206 3.71 19.63 -11.99
C PHE A 206 4.42 20.65 -12.89
N ASP A 207 5.64 20.32 -13.38
CA ASP A 207 6.39 21.11 -14.35
C ASP A 207 6.01 20.78 -15.81
N ALA A 208 5.10 19.83 -16.03
CA ALA A 208 4.57 19.50 -17.35
C ALA A 208 3.79 20.70 -17.92
N ALA A 209 3.93 20.95 -19.22
CA ALA A 209 3.27 22.07 -19.88
C ALA A 209 1.74 21.95 -19.79
N THR A 210 1.24 20.72 -19.75
CA THR A 210 -0.18 20.40 -19.71
C THR A 210 -0.75 20.25 -18.30
N TRP A 211 0.06 20.30 -17.23
CA TRP A 211 -0.41 20.08 -15.85
C TRP A 211 -1.53 21.05 -15.46
N LYS A 212 -1.29 22.35 -15.63
CA LYS A 212 -2.24 23.42 -15.23
C LYS A 212 -3.56 23.39 -15.99
N THR A 213 -3.56 22.90 -17.22
CA THR A 213 -4.80 22.79 -18.02
C THR A 213 -5.54 21.49 -17.78
N THR A 214 -4.86 20.48 -17.24
CA THR A 214 -5.42 19.15 -16.99
C THR A 214 -5.99 19.01 -15.58
N VAL A 215 -5.34 19.62 -14.58
CA VAL A 215 -5.78 19.58 -13.18
C VAL A 215 -6.65 20.80 -12.89
N GLU A 216 -7.95 20.59 -12.69
CA GLU A 216 -8.92 21.67 -12.42
C GLU A 216 -8.87 22.12 -10.96
N HIS A 217 -8.75 21.16 -10.04
CA HIS A 217 -8.72 21.42 -8.60
C HIS A 217 -7.49 20.79 -7.97
N THR A 218 -6.80 21.55 -7.12
CA THR A 218 -5.75 21.02 -6.25
C THR A 218 -6.17 21.17 -4.80
N ILE A 219 -6.09 20.08 -4.02
CA ILE A 219 -6.54 20.05 -2.62
C ILE A 219 -5.43 19.50 -1.73
N CYS A 220 -5.04 20.23 -0.69
CA CYS A 220 -4.11 19.76 0.33
C CYS A 220 -4.86 19.16 1.53
N LEU A 221 -4.59 17.89 1.85
CA LEU A 221 -5.08 17.24 3.06
C LEU A 221 -4.14 17.55 4.23
N HIS A 222 -4.70 18.07 5.33
CA HIS A 222 -3.91 18.52 6.48
C HIS A 222 -3.94 17.55 7.65
N HIS A 223 -5.03 16.79 7.81
CA HIS A 223 -5.19 15.90 8.96
C HIS A 223 -4.34 14.62 8.82
N VAL A 224 -3.38 14.42 9.73
CA VAL A 224 -2.50 13.25 9.77
C VAL A 224 -3.14 12.16 10.64
N PHE A 225 -3.34 10.96 10.08
CA PHE A 225 -3.93 9.81 10.78
C PHE A 225 -2.91 8.78 11.25
N ARG A 226 -1.76 8.66 10.56
CA ARG A 226 -0.76 7.62 10.85
C ARG A 226 -0.06 7.86 12.19
N GLN A 227 0.40 9.09 12.41
CA GLN A 227 1.03 9.49 13.67
C GLN A 227 -0.03 10.10 14.58
N LYS A 228 -0.34 9.42 15.69
CA LYS A 228 -1.30 9.91 16.69
C LYS A 228 -0.71 11.06 17.54
N ASP A 229 0.61 11.08 17.70
CA ASP A 229 1.32 12.13 18.43
C ASP A 229 1.48 13.39 17.56
N PRO A 230 0.87 14.53 17.93
CA PRO A 230 0.96 15.77 17.16
C PRO A 230 2.38 16.35 17.14
N VAL A 231 3.19 16.13 18.19
CA VAL A 231 4.58 16.61 18.23
C VAL A 231 5.39 15.85 17.19
N PHE A 232 5.24 14.53 17.14
CA PHE A 232 5.91 13.71 16.14
C PHE A 232 5.48 14.06 14.72
N ALA A 233 4.17 14.27 14.49
CA ALA A 233 3.66 14.70 13.20
C ALA A 233 4.25 16.07 12.78
N GLY A 234 4.38 17.01 13.73
CA GLY A 234 5.05 18.30 13.52
C GLY A 234 6.51 18.15 13.08
N MET A 235 7.30 17.34 13.80
CA MET A 235 8.70 17.05 13.46
C MET A 235 8.84 16.45 12.04
N LEU A 236 7.95 15.55 11.65
CA LEU A 236 7.95 14.95 10.31
C LEU A 236 7.55 15.96 9.23
N ASN A 237 6.66 16.91 9.53
CA ASN A 237 6.31 18.00 8.60
C ASN A 237 7.46 18.99 8.42
N GLU A 238 8.19 19.34 9.48
CA GLU A 238 9.42 20.13 9.37
C GLU A 238 10.47 19.42 8.48
N MET A 239 10.63 18.11 8.68
CA MET A 239 11.49 17.27 7.84
C MET A 239 11.03 17.23 6.39
N ARG A 240 9.71 17.12 6.14
CA ARG A 240 9.10 17.17 4.80
C ARG A 240 9.50 18.45 4.08
N GLU A 241 9.46 19.60 4.75
CA GLU A 241 9.81 20.90 4.17
C GLU A 241 11.31 21.19 4.09
N GLY A 242 12.14 20.35 4.73
CA GLY A 242 13.58 20.58 4.86
C GLY A 242 13.91 21.78 5.76
N ARG A 243 13.05 22.09 6.74
CA ARG A 243 13.21 23.21 7.69
C ARG A 243 13.00 22.71 9.11
N LEU A 244 14.05 22.09 9.65
CA LEU A 244 14.02 21.55 11.01
C LEU A 244 14.30 22.64 12.04
N SER A 245 13.46 22.72 13.07
CA SER A 245 13.71 23.51 14.28
C SER A 245 14.80 22.84 15.13
N GLN A 246 15.46 23.62 16.00
CA GLN A 246 16.48 23.09 16.89
C GLN A 246 15.92 21.99 17.81
N SER A 247 14.69 22.17 18.33
CA SER A 247 13.97 21.16 19.12
C SER A 247 13.75 19.85 18.36
N SER A 248 13.38 19.91 17.08
CA SER A 248 13.23 18.70 16.25
C SER A 248 14.56 18.02 16.00
N ILE A 249 15.63 18.78 15.76
CA ILE A 249 16.98 18.25 15.56
C ILE A 249 17.42 17.45 16.79
N ASP A 250 17.28 18.03 17.97
CA ASP A 250 17.69 17.38 19.23
C ASP A 250 16.81 16.16 19.53
N SER A 251 15.51 16.26 19.24
CA SER A 251 14.59 15.12 19.36
C SER A 251 15.01 13.97 18.44
N PHE A 252 15.31 14.23 17.16
CA PHE A 252 15.78 13.19 16.23
C PHE A 252 17.14 12.59 16.63
N ARG A 253 18.06 13.39 17.19
CA ARG A 253 19.34 12.89 17.73
C ARG A 253 19.12 11.94 18.91
N ASN A 254 18.16 12.25 19.78
CA ASN A 254 17.81 11.39 20.92
C ASN A 254 17.17 10.05 20.49
N LEU A 255 16.73 9.92 19.22
CA LEU A 255 16.26 8.64 18.65
C LEU A 255 17.38 7.70 18.25
N ALA A 256 18.66 8.06 18.45
CA ALA A 256 19.76 7.10 18.33
C ALA A 256 19.70 6.00 19.40
N ARG A 257 18.89 6.19 20.45
CA ARG A 257 18.65 5.22 21.52
C ARG A 257 18.28 3.84 20.95
N PRO A 258 18.76 2.74 21.55
CA PRO A 258 18.23 1.41 21.27
C PRO A 258 16.73 1.35 21.54
N MET A 259 15.99 0.62 20.71
CA MET A 259 14.62 0.26 21.02
C MET A 259 14.62 -1.05 21.78
N SER A 260 14.13 -1.03 23.01
CA SER A 260 13.84 -2.24 23.79
C SER A 260 12.36 -2.55 23.68
N PHE A 261 12.02 -3.70 23.12
CA PHE A 261 10.68 -4.27 23.18
C PHE A 261 10.76 -5.56 23.98
N ASP A 262 9.72 -5.86 24.76
CA ASP A 262 9.66 -7.06 25.60
C ASP A 262 9.32 -8.34 24.80
N ASP A 263 9.21 -8.23 23.47
CA ASP A 263 8.96 -9.35 22.58
C ASP A 263 10.20 -9.70 21.73
N SER A 264 10.13 -10.85 21.06
CA SER A 264 11.24 -11.37 20.27
C SER A 264 11.40 -10.73 18.88
N LEU A 265 10.69 -9.64 18.57
CA LEU A 265 10.73 -9.00 17.25
C LEU A 265 11.77 -7.88 17.20
N GLU A 266 12.59 -7.90 16.15
CA GLU A 266 13.49 -6.81 15.82
C GLU A 266 12.75 -5.71 15.05
N ALA A 267 13.21 -4.47 15.17
CA ALA A 267 12.71 -3.41 14.31
C ALA A 267 13.18 -3.60 12.85
N THR A 268 12.30 -3.32 11.90
CA THR A 268 12.63 -3.41 10.47
C THR A 268 13.63 -2.33 10.09
N GLU A 269 14.78 -2.73 9.54
CA GLU A 269 15.82 -1.84 9.07
C GLU A 269 15.53 -1.33 7.66
N LEU A 270 15.55 0.00 7.48
CA LEU A 270 15.38 0.59 6.16
C LEU A 270 16.72 0.91 5.50
N PHE A 271 16.94 0.35 4.31
CA PHE A 271 18.15 0.53 3.52
C PHE A 271 17.90 1.31 2.21
N PRO A 272 18.88 2.07 1.70
CA PRO A 272 18.78 2.72 0.40
C PRO A 272 18.73 1.73 -0.78
N THR A 273 19.54 0.66 -0.74
CA THR A 273 19.70 -0.26 -1.88
C THR A 273 19.07 -1.64 -1.64
N ARG A 274 18.69 -2.33 -2.72
CA ARG A 274 18.11 -3.69 -2.64
C ARG A 274 19.13 -4.74 -2.18
N ASN A 275 20.39 -4.61 -2.60
CA ASN A 275 21.46 -5.54 -2.23
C ASN A 275 21.71 -5.56 -0.72
N GLU A 276 21.65 -4.40 -0.06
CA GLU A 276 21.77 -4.31 1.40
C GLU A 276 20.63 -5.04 2.11
N VAL A 277 19.41 -4.91 1.60
CA VAL A 277 18.21 -5.57 2.13
C VAL A 277 18.32 -7.08 2.01
N GLU A 278 18.70 -7.57 0.82
CA GLU A 278 18.84 -9.00 0.56
C GLU A 278 19.93 -9.62 1.44
N ARG A 279 21.07 -8.94 1.58
CA ARG A 279 22.14 -9.37 2.48
C ARG A 279 21.66 -9.42 3.94
N ALA A 280 21.08 -8.33 4.44
CA ALA A 280 20.63 -8.21 5.82
C ALA A 280 19.55 -9.24 6.21
N ASN A 281 18.63 -9.57 5.29
CA ASN A 281 17.63 -10.61 5.50
C ASN A 281 18.23 -12.02 5.39
N SER A 282 19.12 -12.26 4.43
CA SER A 282 19.73 -13.58 4.21
C SER A 282 20.66 -13.99 5.35
N GLU A 283 21.45 -13.04 5.89
CA GLU A 283 22.31 -13.25 7.05
C GLU A 283 21.49 -13.64 8.29
N ARG A 284 20.39 -12.92 8.57
CA ARG A 284 19.54 -13.25 9.72
C ARG A 284 18.79 -14.56 9.55
N LEU A 285 18.32 -14.86 8.34
CA LEU A 285 17.68 -16.15 8.04
C LEU A 285 18.66 -17.32 8.16
N SER A 286 19.94 -17.14 7.78
CA SER A 286 20.94 -18.21 7.88
C SER A 286 21.32 -18.52 9.32
N MET A 287 21.31 -17.51 10.20
CA MET A 287 21.56 -17.66 11.65
C MET A 287 20.46 -18.43 12.38
N LEU A 288 19.24 -18.50 11.84
CA LEU A 288 18.17 -19.30 12.45
C LEU A 288 18.42 -20.80 12.30
N GLN A 289 18.23 -21.53 13.40
CA GLN A 289 18.22 -22.98 13.41
C GLN A 289 16.97 -23.53 12.70
N GLY A 290 17.05 -24.78 12.26
CA GLY A 290 15.95 -25.48 11.61
C GLY A 290 16.02 -25.49 10.08
N THR A 291 15.23 -26.39 9.48
CA THR A 291 15.19 -26.62 8.04
C THR A 291 14.48 -25.47 7.32
N PRO A 292 15.05 -24.93 6.23
CA PRO A 292 14.37 -23.95 5.40
C PRO A 292 13.22 -24.61 4.62
N GLU A 293 12.05 -23.96 4.66
CA GLU A 293 10.88 -24.30 3.85
C GLU A 293 10.80 -23.31 2.68
N ILE A 294 10.71 -23.83 1.46
CA ILE A 294 10.73 -23.04 0.22
C ILE A 294 9.33 -23.01 -0.39
N PHE A 295 8.82 -21.82 -0.64
CA PHE A 295 7.53 -21.61 -1.29
C PHE A 295 7.74 -20.94 -2.65
N GLU A 296 7.55 -21.72 -3.71
CA GLU A 296 7.54 -21.22 -5.09
C GLU A 296 6.15 -20.67 -5.45
N ALA A 297 6.17 -19.49 -6.07
CA ALA A 297 4.99 -18.82 -6.58
C ALA A 297 4.41 -19.58 -7.78
N ARG A 298 3.09 -19.47 -7.95
CA ARG A 298 2.40 -19.91 -9.16
C ARG A 298 2.00 -18.70 -9.98
N ASP A 299 2.71 -18.48 -11.07
CA ASP A 299 2.46 -17.37 -11.99
C ASP A 299 1.51 -17.79 -13.12
N GLY A 300 0.63 -16.89 -13.54
CA GLY A 300 -0.38 -17.11 -14.57
C GLY A 300 -0.81 -15.81 -15.26
N GLY A 301 -1.95 -15.84 -15.95
CA GLY A 301 -2.52 -14.69 -16.66
C GLY A 301 -2.63 -14.91 -18.17
N ALA A 302 -3.22 -13.94 -18.87
CA ALA A 302 -3.47 -13.99 -20.31
C ALA A 302 -2.18 -13.90 -21.16
N ILE A 303 -1.08 -13.39 -20.61
CA ILE A 303 0.20 -13.31 -21.30
C ILE A 303 0.93 -14.66 -21.21
N VAL A 304 0.96 -15.35 -22.35
CA VAL A 304 1.62 -16.66 -22.50
C VAL A 304 3.15 -16.52 -22.52
N ASP A 305 3.67 -15.45 -23.13
CA ASP A 305 5.10 -15.16 -23.20
C ASP A 305 5.69 -14.95 -21.81
N LYS A 306 6.57 -15.86 -21.39
CA LYS A 306 7.16 -15.83 -20.05
C LYS A 306 7.95 -14.55 -19.80
N MET A 307 8.75 -14.09 -20.76
CA MET A 307 9.60 -12.90 -20.59
C MET A 307 8.77 -11.62 -20.35
N GLN A 308 7.67 -11.45 -21.09
CA GLN A 308 6.74 -10.34 -20.89
C GLN A 308 5.99 -10.44 -19.56
N ARG A 309 5.55 -11.63 -19.18
CA ARG A 309 4.88 -11.86 -17.88
C ARG A 309 5.83 -11.55 -16.72
N ASP A 310 7.06 -12.03 -16.78
CA ASP A 310 8.07 -11.82 -15.74
C ASP A 310 8.43 -10.33 -15.61
N ARG A 311 8.48 -9.57 -16.72
CA ARG A 311 8.63 -8.10 -16.66
C ARG A 311 7.47 -7.41 -15.95
N LEU A 312 6.23 -7.86 -16.15
CA LEU A 312 5.07 -7.28 -15.47
C LEU A 312 5.07 -7.63 -13.97
N LEU A 313 5.48 -8.86 -13.63
CA LEU A 313 5.55 -9.34 -12.25
C LEU A 313 6.85 -8.94 -11.53
N GLN A 314 7.83 -8.34 -12.20
CA GLN A 314 9.13 -7.95 -11.64
C GLN A 314 8.99 -7.05 -10.40
N ASN A 315 7.96 -6.20 -10.36
CA ASN A 315 7.67 -5.30 -9.26
C ASN A 315 6.48 -5.75 -8.41
N CYS A 316 6.04 -7.01 -8.54
CA CYS A 316 5.03 -7.60 -7.65
C CYS A 316 5.55 -7.58 -6.20
N MET A 317 4.65 -7.31 -5.26
CA MET A 317 4.99 -7.29 -3.83
C MET A 317 5.41 -8.69 -3.35
N ALA A 318 4.76 -9.73 -3.89
CA ALA A 318 5.06 -11.11 -3.58
C ALA A 318 6.27 -11.63 -4.38
N PRO A 319 7.29 -12.18 -3.71
CA PRO A 319 8.46 -12.74 -4.38
C PRO A 319 8.11 -14.02 -5.14
N GLU A 320 8.91 -14.34 -6.18
CA GLU A 320 8.76 -15.59 -6.93
C GLU A 320 9.08 -16.81 -6.05
N ILE A 321 10.08 -16.67 -5.18
CA ILE A 321 10.47 -17.69 -4.21
C ILE A 321 10.59 -17.00 -2.85
N ILE A 322 9.94 -17.57 -1.83
CA ILE A 322 10.19 -17.18 -0.45
C ILE A 322 10.68 -18.38 0.35
N THR A 323 11.80 -18.20 1.03
CA THR A 323 12.39 -19.18 1.94
C THR A 323 12.11 -18.73 3.37
N LEU A 324 11.51 -19.61 4.17
CA LEU A 324 11.16 -19.33 5.56
C LEU A 324 11.76 -20.40 6.49
N LYS A 325 12.01 -20.01 7.74
CA LYS A 325 12.38 -20.91 8.83
C LYS A 325 11.52 -20.61 10.04
N LYS A 326 11.37 -21.57 10.96
CA LYS A 326 10.81 -21.29 12.29
C LYS A 326 11.65 -20.19 12.95
N GLY A 327 10.97 -19.20 13.51
CA GLY A 327 11.58 -18.02 14.12
C GLY A 327 11.85 -16.86 13.16
N ALA A 328 11.60 -17.01 11.85
CA ALA A 328 11.81 -15.93 10.88
C ALA A 328 10.86 -14.76 11.12
N GLN A 329 11.40 -13.53 11.04
CA GLN A 329 10.61 -12.31 11.08
C GLN A 329 10.05 -11.99 9.70
N VAL A 330 8.74 -11.89 9.62
CA VAL A 330 8.00 -11.69 8.37
C VAL A 330 7.06 -10.50 8.48
N MET A 331 6.71 -9.94 7.33
CA MET A 331 5.73 -8.88 7.21
C MET A 331 4.61 -9.32 6.29
N LEU A 332 3.40 -9.08 6.73
CA LEU A 332 2.19 -9.30 5.96
C LEU A 332 2.12 -8.25 4.83
N ILE A 333 1.94 -8.72 3.60
CA ILE A 333 1.91 -7.88 2.39
C ILE A 333 0.50 -7.74 1.79
N LYS A 334 -0.53 -8.11 2.55
CA LYS A 334 -1.93 -8.02 2.13
C LYS A 334 -2.81 -7.73 3.34
N ASN A 335 -3.79 -6.84 3.17
CA ASN A 335 -4.77 -6.61 4.23
C ASN A 335 -5.68 -7.84 4.37
N ILE A 336 -5.76 -8.40 5.57
CA ILE A 336 -6.63 -9.52 5.90
C ILE A 336 -7.91 -8.99 6.56
N ASP A 337 -7.76 -8.13 7.57
CA ASP A 337 -8.86 -7.48 8.29
C ASP A 337 -8.41 -6.15 8.92
N GLU A 338 -9.19 -5.61 9.86
CA GLU A 338 -8.92 -4.32 10.53
C GLU A 338 -7.67 -4.36 11.44
N THR A 339 -7.29 -5.55 11.94
CA THR A 339 -6.15 -5.73 12.85
C THR A 339 -4.89 -6.17 12.11
N LEU A 340 -5.03 -6.99 11.07
CA LEU A 340 -3.93 -7.50 10.26
C LEU A 340 -3.93 -6.86 8.89
N VAL A 341 -3.05 -5.87 8.74
CA VAL A 341 -2.93 -5.02 7.56
C VAL A 341 -1.58 -5.20 6.88
N ASN A 342 -1.46 -4.72 5.65
CA ASN A 342 -0.18 -4.62 4.98
C ASN A 342 0.81 -3.78 5.82
N GLY A 343 1.92 -4.40 6.22
CA GLY A 343 2.89 -3.84 7.16
C GLY A 343 2.92 -4.52 8.53
N SER A 344 1.92 -5.33 8.89
CA SER A 344 1.91 -6.08 10.16
C SER A 344 3.09 -7.03 10.23
N ILE A 345 3.88 -6.93 11.30
CA ILE A 345 5.08 -7.75 11.52
C ILE A 345 4.71 -8.94 12.42
N GLY A 346 5.27 -10.10 12.10
CA GLY A 346 5.09 -11.30 12.89
C GLY A 346 6.29 -12.23 12.82
N ARG A 347 6.23 -13.29 13.62
CA ARG A 347 7.24 -14.34 13.68
C ARG A 347 6.65 -15.67 13.23
N VAL A 348 7.34 -16.37 12.34
CA VAL A 348 6.95 -17.73 11.95
C VAL A 348 7.11 -18.66 13.15
N ILE A 349 6.03 -19.22 13.68
CA ILE A 349 6.06 -20.14 14.83
C ILE A 349 6.17 -21.60 14.41
N GLY A 350 5.80 -21.92 13.17
CA GLY A 350 5.89 -23.27 12.62
C GLY A 350 5.25 -23.37 11.24
N PHE A 351 5.13 -24.60 10.74
CA PHE A 351 4.49 -24.92 9.46
C PHE A 351 3.45 -26.02 9.67
N MET A 352 2.20 -25.73 9.34
CA MET A 352 1.06 -26.60 9.59
C MET A 352 0.19 -26.72 8.34
N ASP A 353 -0.54 -27.82 8.20
CA ASP A 353 -1.68 -27.87 7.28
C ASP A 353 -2.95 -27.34 7.97
N GLU A 354 -4.04 -27.18 7.21
CA GLU A 354 -5.33 -26.69 7.73
C GLU A 354 -5.82 -27.51 8.92
N THR A 355 -5.76 -28.84 8.84
CA THR A 355 -6.25 -29.73 9.89
C THR A 355 -5.45 -29.63 11.19
N ALA A 356 -4.13 -29.46 11.07
CA ALA A 356 -3.25 -29.27 12.22
C ALA A 356 -3.46 -27.89 12.85
N PHE A 357 -3.69 -26.86 12.05
CA PHE A 357 -3.98 -25.52 12.55
C PHE A 357 -5.35 -25.43 13.23
N ASP A 358 -6.39 -26.07 12.69
CA ASP A 358 -7.71 -26.12 13.32
C ASP A 358 -7.66 -26.79 14.70
N ARG A 359 -6.91 -27.89 14.84
CA ARG A 359 -6.67 -28.54 16.14
C ARG A 359 -5.89 -27.64 17.09
N TYR A 360 -4.90 -26.89 16.58
CA TYR A 360 -4.13 -25.94 17.37
C TYR A 360 -5.04 -24.84 17.94
N HIS A 361 -5.84 -24.21 17.08
CA HIS A 361 -6.69 -23.08 17.47
C HIS A 361 -7.83 -23.49 18.40
N ASN A 362 -8.46 -24.66 18.17
CA ASN A 362 -9.55 -25.15 19.01
C ASN A 362 -9.10 -25.58 20.42
N ASN A 363 -7.82 -25.90 20.61
CA ASN A 363 -7.27 -26.33 21.90
C ASN A 363 -6.52 -25.20 22.65
N GLU A 364 -6.53 -23.95 22.16
CA GLU A 364 -5.80 -22.83 22.80
C GLU A 364 -6.24 -22.58 24.25
N GLU A 365 -7.52 -22.80 24.59
CA GLU A 365 -8.02 -22.64 25.98
C GLU A 365 -7.59 -23.77 26.93
N GLU A 366 -7.39 -25.00 26.46
CA GLU A 366 -6.98 -26.14 27.30
C GLU A 366 -5.45 -26.33 27.36
N THR A 367 -4.69 -25.75 26.42
CA THR A 367 -3.26 -26.07 26.26
C THR A 367 -2.32 -25.10 27.00
N PHE A 368 -2.71 -23.83 27.16
CA PHE A 368 -1.87 -22.80 27.77
C PHE A 368 -2.60 -22.10 28.92
N GLY A 369 -2.84 -22.84 30.01
CA GLY A 369 -3.10 -22.20 31.29
C GLY A 369 -2.00 -21.19 31.61
N GLN A 370 -2.38 -19.92 31.77
CA GLN A 370 -1.60 -18.77 32.26
C GLN A 370 -0.07 -19.01 32.35
N SER A 371 0.61 -19.06 31.21
CA SER A 371 2.07 -18.99 31.18
C SER A 371 2.50 -17.86 30.24
N GLN A 372 2.94 -16.77 30.86
CA GLN A 372 3.68 -15.71 30.17
C GLN A 372 5.01 -16.31 29.68
N GLY A 373 5.06 -16.78 28.42
CA GLY A 373 6.25 -17.52 27.99
C GLY A 373 6.29 -18.12 26.58
N GLY A 374 5.47 -17.68 25.63
CA GLY A 374 5.89 -17.43 24.24
C GLY A 374 6.50 -18.50 23.34
N THR A 375 6.58 -19.79 23.68
CA THR A 375 7.19 -20.82 22.80
C THR A 375 6.39 -22.12 22.80
N ILE A 376 6.14 -22.72 21.62
CA ILE A 376 5.63 -24.09 21.55
C ILE A 376 6.69 -25.01 22.18
N PRO A 377 6.38 -25.72 23.28
CA PRO A 377 7.34 -26.54 24.00
C PRO A 377 7.87 -27.68 23.12
N ASN A 378 9.06 -28.18 23.41
CA ASN A 378 9.65 -29.28 22.65
C ASN A 378 8.98 -30.60 23.06
N ALA A 379 8.93 -31.61 22.19
CA ALA A 379 8.22 -32.88 22.50
C ALA A 379 8.84 -33.63 23.70
N SER A 380 10.06 -33.26 24.06
CA SER A 380 10.85 -33.75 25.19
C SER A 380 10.63 -32.97 26.50
N ASP A 381 9.73 -31.99 26.54
CA ASP A 381 9.48 -31.19 27.75
C ASP A 381 8.78 -32.04 28.83
N PRO A 382 9.39 -32.20 30.03
CA PRO A 382 8.86 -33.07 31.09
C PRO A 382 7.51 -32.60 31.67
N GLY A 383 7.08 -31.35 31.40
CA GLY A 383 5.79 -30.82 31.85
C GLY A 383 4.58 -31.18 30.97
N LEU A 384 4.78 -31.82 29.81
CA LEU A 384 3.70 -32.13 28.86
C LEU A 384 3.03 -33.48 29.14
N ASN A 385 1.69 -33.51 29.14
CA ASN A 385 0.92 -34.75 29.15
C ASN A 385 1.01 -35.49 27.80
N GLU A 386 0.61 -36.76 27.74
CA GLU A 386 0.76 -37.59 26.52
C GLU A 386 0.04 -37.01 25.29
N GLY A 387 -1.11 -36.34 25.50
CA GLY A 387 -1.84 -35.64 24.45
C GLY A 387 -1.09 -34.40 23.91
N GLN A 388 -0.50 -33.62 24.81
CA GLN A 388 0.33 -32.46 24.48
C GLN A 388 1.63 -32.89 23.78
N LYS A 389 2.25 -33.99 24.21
CA LYS A 389 3.43 -34.57 23.53
C LYS A 389 3.09 -35.04 22.13
N ALA A 390 1.98 -35.77 21.94
CA ALA A 390 1.52 -36.20 20.62
C ALA A 390 1.22 -35.00 19.70
N MET A 391 0.63 -33.92 20.23
CA MET A 391 0.34 -32.69 19.51
C MET A 391 1.61 -31.94 19.08
N VAL A 392 2.59 -31.76 19.99
CA VAL A 392 3.90 -31.18 19.66
C VAL A 392 4.63 -32.05 18.63
N HIS A 393 4.52 -33.37 18.73
CA HIS A 393 5.11 -34.29 17.76
C HIS A 393 4.45 -34.19 16.37
N SER A 394 3.14 -33.90 16.30
CA SER A 394 2.43 -33.57 15.06
C SER A 394 2.86 -32.20 14.49
N ILE A 395 3.05 -31.19 15.34
CA ILE A 395 3.55 -29.86 14.95
C ILE A 395 5.01 -29.94 14.43
N ASN A 396 5.84 -30.76 15.06
CA ASN A 396 7.25 -30.96 14.70
C ASN A 396 7.48 -32.05 13.63
N GLY A 397 6.43 -32.60 13.01
CA GLY A 397 6.55 -33.37 11.77
C GLY A 397 6.53 -34.90 11.87
N GLY A 398 5.94 -35.50 12.89
CA GLY A 398 5.87 -36.97 13.06
C GLY A 398 4.78 -37.72 12.26
N GLY A 399 3.95 -37.04 11.45
CA GLY A 399 2.89 -37.68 10.66
C GLY A 399 3.14 -37.59 9.17
N ILE A 400 3.01 -38.71 8.44
CA ILE A 400 2.95 -38.71 6.96
C ILE A 400 1.61 -38.10 6.57
N THR A 401 1.58 -36.79 6.34
CA THR A 401 0.47 -36.11 5.69
C THR A 401 0.89 -35.71 4.28
N THR A 402 0.08 -36.05 3.28
CA THR A 402 0.28 -35.64 1.87
C THR A 402 -0.17 -34.20 1.60
N SER A 403 -0.62 -33.50 2.64
CA SER A 403 -1.09 -32.11 2.63
C SER A 403 0.07 -31.12 2.62
N ARG A 404 -0.04 -30.10 1.77
CA ARG A 404 0.93 -28.99 1.71
C ARG A 404 0.86 -28.19 3.02
N LYS A 405 1.99 -28.04 3.71
CA LYS A 405 2.11 -27.20 4.91
C LYS A 405 2.26 -25.74 4.53
N PHE A 406 1.78 -24.85 5.39
CA PHE A 406 1.85 -23.40 5.26
C PHE A 406 2.41 -22.77 6.54
N PRO A 407 3.05 -21.59 6.45
CA PRO A 407 3.60 -20.93 7.62
C PRO A 407 2.48 -20.46 8.55
N VAL A 408 2.62 -20.80 9.82
CA VAL A 408 1.83 -20.19 10.91
C VAL A 408 2.65 -19.04 11.47
N VAL A 409 2.06 -17.84 11.48
CA VAL A 409 2.73 -16.61 11.89
C VAL A 409 2.01 -16.02 13.08
N ARG A 410 2.78 -15.71 14.13
CA ARG A 410 2.33 -14.93 15.27
C ARG A 410 2.57 -13.46 15.00
N PHE A 411 1.50 -12.71 14.77
CA PHE A 411 1.53 -11.26 14.60
C PHE A 411 1.36 -10.57 15.94
N VAL A 412 2.04 -9.44 16.11
CA VAL A 412 1.81 -8.53 17.25
C VAL A 412 0.78 -7.50 16.81
N ILE A 413 -0.28 -7.35 17.59
CA ILE A 413 -1.35 -6.38 17.37
C ILE A 413 -1.05 -5.11 18.17
N ALA A 414 -1.57 -3.97 17.72
CA ALA A 414 -1.32 -2.65 18.31
C ALA A 414 -1.72 -2.51 19.79
N ASP A 415 -2.58 -3.39 20.31
CA ASP A 415 -2.98 -3.44 21.73
C ASP A 415 -2.00 -4.25 22.60
N GLY A 416 -0.92 -4.78 22.02
CA GLY A 416 0.06 -5.63 22.68
C GLY A 416 -0.32 -7.10 22.72
N SER A 417 -1.50 -7.48 22.23
CA SER A 417 -1.88 -8.88 22.07
C SER A 417 -1.16 -9.52 20.88
N SER A 418 -1.16 -10.85 20.83
CA SER A 418 -0.65 -11.61 19.69
C SER A 418 -1.74 -12.42 19.03
N ARG A 419 -1.69 -12.54 17.71
CA ARG A 419 -2.63 -13.36 16.94
C ARG A 419 -1.88 -14.29 15.99
N ASP A 420 -2.23 -15.56 16.05
CA ASP A 420 -1.66 -16.58 15.18
C ASP A 420 -2.54 -16.71 13.91
N LEU A 421 -1.88 -16.74 12.74
CA LEU A 421 -2.54 -16.87 11.44
C LEU A 421 -1.84 -17.93 10.60
N LEU A 422 -2.61 -18.86 10.03
CA LEU A 422 -2.17 -19.75 8.97
C LEU A 422 -2.12 -18.98 7.65
N CYS A 423 -0.92 -18.60 7.19
CA CYS A 423 -0.77 -17.79 5.99
C CYS A 423 -0.83 -18.66 4.73
N GLN A 424 -2.00 -18.69 4.09
CA GLN A 424 -2.23 -19.41 2.84
C GLN A 424 -1.88 -18.57 1.59
N PRO A 425 -1.67 -19.21 0.42
CA PRO A 425 -1.36 -18.49 -0.81
C PRO A 425 -2.47 -17.52 -1.23
N GLU A 426 -2.09 -16.28 -1.46
CA GLU A 426 -2.95 -15.21 -1.94
C GLU A 426 -2.60 -14.87 -3.40
N SER A 427 -3.53 -14.24 -4.11
CA SER A 427 -3.32 -13.83 -5.51
C SER A 427 -3.14 -12.32 -5.65
N TRP A 428 -2.08 -11.92 -6.34
CA TRP A 428 -1.88 -10.59 -6.90
C TRP A 428 -2.14 -10.65 -8.39
N LYS A 429 -2.97 -9.73 -8.89
CA LYS A 429 -3.40 -9.69 -10.29
C LYS A 429 -3.05 -8.34 -10.87
N ILE A 430 -2.50 -8.35 -12.08
CA ILE A 430 -2.30 -7.18 -12.91
C ILE A 430 -3.47 -7.18 -13.89
N GLU A 431 -4.55 -6.52 -13.47
CA GLU A 431 -5.82 -6.49 -14.19
C GLU A 431 -5.95 -5.20 -14.98
N LEU A 432 -6.24 -5.33 -16.27
CA LEU A 432 -6.56 -4.18 -17.09
C LEU A 432 -7.98 -3.67 -16.77
N PRO A 433 -8.31 -2.42 -17.13
CA PRO A 433 -9.65 -1.87 -16.87
C PRO A 433 -10.79 -2.74 -17.40
N ASN A 434 -10.56 -3.49 -18.49
CA ASN A 434 -11.53 -4.42 -19.07
C ASN A 434 -11.75 -5.73 -18.28
N GLY A 435 -11.11 -5.89 -17.12
CA GLY A 435 -11.18 -7.11 -16.31
C GLY A 435 -10.19 -8.20 -16.73
N GLU A 436 -9.41 -7.97 -17.80
CA GLU A 436 -8.45 -8.96 -18.28
C GLU A 436 -7.22 -9.01 -17.36
N VAL A 437 -7.01 -10.15 -16.72
CA VAL A 437 -5.80 -10.43 -15.92
C VAL A 437 -4.63 -10.72 -16.86
N GLN A 438 -3.75 -9.74 -17.06
CA GLN A 438 -2.57 -9.86 -17.92
C GLN A 438 -1.56 -10.83 -17.34
N ALA A 439 -1.29 -10.67 -16.05
CA ALA A 439 -0.40 -11.50 -15.27
C ALA A 439 -0.97 -11.65 -13.86
N SER A 440 -0.76 -12.81 -13.24
CA SER A 440 -1.07 -13.03 -11.84
C SER A 440 0.04 -13.81 -11.16
N ARG A 441 0.23 -13.56 -9.88
CA ARG A 441 1.11 -14.33 -9.00
C ARG A 441 0.31 -14.85 -7.82
N SER A 442 0.41 -16.14 -7.54
CA SER A 442 -0.15 -16.78 -6.36
C SER A 442 0.99 -17.21 -5.43
N GLN A 443 1.05 -16.66 -4.22
CA GLN A 443 2.16 -16.84 -3.29
C GLN A 443 1.69 -16.58 -1.84
N ILE A 444 2.42 -17.08 -0.86
CA ILE A 444 2.20 -16.73 0.56
C ILE A 444 2.31 -15.19 0.74
N PRO A 445 1.36 -14.52 1.41
CA PRO A 445 1.34 -13.07 1.59
C PRO A 445 2.34 -12.57 2.64
N LEU A 446 3.57 -13.06 2.56
CA LEU A 446 4.66 -12.73 3.46
C LEU A 446 5.90 -12.29 2.68
N ILE A 447 6.70 -11.44 3.31
CA ILE A 447 8.10 -11.18 2.94
C ILE A 447 8.95 -11.20 4.20
N LEU A 448 10.26 -11.45 4.07
CA LEU A 448 11.19 -11.25 5.19
C LEU A 448 11.23 -9.77 5.57
N ALA A 449 11.26 -9.50 6.88
CA ALA A 449 10.97 -8.18 7.42
C ALA A 449 11.98 -7.67 8.45
N TRP A 450 13.19 -8.26 8.49
CA TRP A 450 14.29 -7.63 9.23
C TRP A 450 14.81 -6.40 8.49
N ALA A 451 14.76 -6.41 7.15
CA ALA A 451 15.22 -5.32 6.32
C ALA A 451 14.25 -5.05 5.15
N LEU A 452 14.06 -3.77 4.81
CA LEU A 452 13.32 -3.32 3.63
C LEU A 452 14.04 -2.15 2.95
N SER A 453 13.88 -2.01 1.62
CA SER A 453 14.40 -0.84 0.92
C SER A 453 13.48 0.36 1.15
N ILE A 454 14.01 1.58 1.28
CA ILE A 454 13.21 2.80 1.47
C ILE A 454 12.16 2.97 0.36
N HIS A 455 12.53 2.67 -0.88
CA HIS A 455 11.60 2.67 -2.02
C HIS A 455 10.42 1.71 -1.86
N LYS A 456 10.65 0.49 -1.36
CA LYS A 456 9.58 -0.48 -1.10
C LYS A 456 8.75 -0.10 0.13
N ALA A 457 9.33 0.58 1.11
CA ALA A 457 8.61 1.03 2.30
C ALA A 457 7.66 2.21 2.02
N GLN A 458 7.82 2.93 0.89
CA GLN A 458 6.89 4.00 0.50
C GLN A 458 5.44 3.48 0.43
N GLY A 459 4.50 4.29 0.90
CA GLY A 459 3.11 3.89 1.12
C GLY A 459 2.84 3.00 2.35
N GLN A 460 3.83 2.30 2.91
CA GLN A 460 3.65 1.40 4.06
C GLN A 460 3.60 2.14 5.41
N THR A 461 3.05 1.47 6.42
CA THR A 461 3.02 1.92 7.81
C THR A 461 3.75 0.86 8.64
N LEU A 462 4.74 1.26 9.43
CA LEU A 462 5.61 0.37 10.20
C LEU A 462 5.54 0.74 11.68
N ASP A 463 5.24 -0.22 12.53
CA ASP A 463 5.17 0.01 13.98
C ASP A 463 6.56 0.13 14.61
N ARG A 464 7.53 -0.59 14.05
CA ARG A 464 8.92 -0.64 14.54
C ARG A 464 9.87 -0.52 13.39
N VAL A 465 10.59 0.59 13.36
CA VAL A 465 11.48 0.90 12.25
C VAL A 465 12.79 1.48 12.73
N LYS A 466 13.87 0.95 12.17
CA LYS A 466 15.23 1.42 12.38
C LYS A 466 15.74 2.00 11.07
N VAL A 467 16.16 3.26 11.10
CA VAL A 467 16.61 3.96 9.90
C VAL A 467 18.02 4.48 10.11
N ASP A 468 18.91 4.15 9.18
CA ASP A 468 20.26 4.71 9.15
C ASP A 468 20.36 5.77 8.06
N LEU A 469 20.46 7.03 8.48
CA LEU A 469 20.48 8.17 7.58
C LEU A 469 21.88 8.51 7.05
N GLY A 470 22.92 7.81 7.50
CA GLY A 470 24.29 8.02 7.02
C GLY A 470 24.43 7.77 5.51
N LYS A 471 23.61 6.86 4.96
CA LYS A 471 23.66 6.42 3.55
C LYS A 471 22.59 7.03 2.65
N VAL A 472 21.79 7.98 3.15
CA VAL A 472 20.79 8.69 2.35
C VAL A 472 21.48 9.63 1.36
N PHE A 473 21.04 9.58 0.09
CA PHE A 473 21.61 10.36 -1.01
C PHE A 473 20.58 11.17 -1.80
N GLU A 474 19.29 10.81 -1.75
CA GLU A 474 18.23 11.53 -2.46
C GLU A 474 17.45 12.50 -1.55
N LYS A 475 17.00 13.62 -2.14
CA LYS A 475 16.08 14.56 -1.48
C LYS A 475 14.75 13.85 -1.18
N GLY A 476 14.19 14.11 0.00
CA GLY A 476 12.94 13.47 0.46
C GLY A 476 13.09 12.01 0.94
N GLN A 477 14.22 11.34 0.70
CA GLN A 477 14.42 9.94 1.11
C GLN A 477 14.43 9.77 2.64
N ALA A 478 15.05 10.70 3.37
CA ALA A 478 15.00 10.71 4.84
C ALA A 478 13.55 10.87 5.36
N TYR A 479 12.81 11.82 4.78
CA TYR A 479 11.40 12.03 5.11
C TYR A 479 10.57 10.77 4.85
N VAL A 480 10.71 10.14 3.68
CA VAL A 480 9.98 8.91 3.33
C VAL A 480 10.26 7.79 4.33
N ALA A 481 11.52 7.61 4.72
CA ALA A 481 11.93 6.55 5.65
C ALA A 481 11.38 6.78 7.07
N LEU A 482 11.51 8.00 7.61
CA LEU A 482 11.07 8.30 8.98
C LEU A 482 9.55 8.40 9.09
N SER A 483 8.87 8.86 8.03
CA SER A 483 7.41 8.96 8.02
C SER A 483 6.68 7.60 7.97
N ARG A 484 7.42 6.48 7.92
CA ARG A 484 6.84 5.12 7.99
C ARG A 484 6.42 4.76 9.40
N ALA A 485 7.14 5.28 10.40
CA ALA A 485 6.88 5.03 11.81
C ALA A 485 5.49 5.52 12.23
N THR A 486 4.80 4.74 13.05
CA THR A 486 3.53 5.13 13.71
C THR A 486 3.75 5.95 14.97
N SER A 487 4.87 5.75 15.67
CA SER A 487 5.20 6.42 16.93
C SER A 487 6.70 6.73 17.07
N ILE A 488 7.03 7.69 17.93
CA ILE A 488 8.42 7.99 18.32
C ILE A 488 9.04 6.80 19.06
N ALA A 489 8.27 6.11 19.91
CA ALA A 489 8.74 4.96 20.67
C ALA A 489 9.26 3.85 19.73
N GLY A 490 8.54 3.61 18.64
CA GLY A 490 8.85 2.63 17.60
C GLY A 490 9.85 3.07 16.53
N LEU A 491 10.49 4.22 16.69
CA LEU A 491 11.45 4.77 15.71
C LEU A 491 12.85 4.88 16.33
N GLN A 492 13.83 4.27 15.66
CA GLN A 492 15.26 4.51 15.90
C GLN A 492 15.90 5.18 14.67
N VAL A 493 16.68 6.22 14.92
CA VAL A 493 17.37 6.99 13.88
C VAL A 493 18.86 7.01 14.17
N LEU A 494 19.64 6.43 13.26
CA LEU A 494 21.10 6.39 13.35
C LEU A 494 21.74 7.41 12.39
N ARG A 495 22.87 7.99 12.83
CA ARG A 495 23.71 8.90 12.04
C ARG A 495 22.92 10.04 11.39
N PHE A 496 22.02 10.64 12.16
CA PHE A 496 21.22 11.77 11.73
C PHE A 496 22.09 13.00 11.45
N ASP A 497 21.98 13.54 10.24
CA ASP A 497 22.63 14.79 9.84
C ASP A 497 21.55 15.76 9.32
N PRO A 498 21.26 16.85 10.06
CA PRO A 498 20.30 17.87 9.62
C PRO A 498 20.60 18.45 8.24
N LYS A 499 21.88 18.51 7.84
CA LYS A 499 22.28 19.08 6.55
C LYS A 499 21.84 18.23 5.35
N LYS A 500 21.55 16.95 5.58
CA LYS A 500 21.04 16.03 4.54
C LYS A 500 19.52 16.07 4.41
N VAL A 501 18.83 16.74 5.33
CA VAL A 501 17.37 16.89 5.29
C VAL A 501 17.01 18.09 4.40
N VAL A 502 16.99 17.84 3.10
CA VAL A 502 16.76 18.88 2.09
C VAL A 502 15.52 18.56 1.26
N ALA A 503 14.62 19.55 1.16
CA ALA A 503 13.51 19.54 0.22
C ALA A 503 13.89 20.23 -1.10
N HIS A 504 13.22 19.86 -2.18
CA HIS A 504 13.45 20.49 -3.48
C HIS A 504 12.77 21.87 -3.56
N ASP A 505 13.50 22.92 -3.98
CA ASP A 505 12.99 24.30 -4.00
C ASP A 505 11.76 24.48 -4.89
N ARG A 506 11.77 23.84 -6.07
CA ARG A 506 10.60 23.79 -6.96
C ARG A 506 9.36 23.22 -6.26
N VAL A 507 9.52 22.19 -5.45
CA VAL A 507 8.42 21.60 -4.68
C VAL A 507 7.93 22.58 -3.62
N ARG A 508 8.84 23.23 -2.88
CA ARG A 508 8.48 24.28 -1.92
C ARG A 508 7.65 25.39 -2.57
N ASN A 509 8.10 25.90 -3.72
CA ASN A 509 7.41 26.93 -4.47
C ASN A 509 6.04 26.47 -4.99
N PHE A 510 5.93 25.21 -5.45
CA PHE A 510 4.67 24.63 -5.88
C PHE A 510 3.65 24.60 -4.72
N TYR A 511 4.02 24.05 -3.56
CA TYR A 511 3.11 23.97 -2.41
C TYR A 511 2.81 25.33 -1.76
N SER A 512 3.75 26.27 -1.72
CA SER A 512 3.46 27.62 -1.18
C SER A 512 2.40 28.36 -1.98
N ASN A 513 2.36 28.14 -3.30
CA ASN A 513 1.34 28.73 -4.16
C ASN A 513 -0.03 28.09 -3.94
N LEU A 514 -0.09 26.80 -3.61
CA LEU A 514 -1.34 26.13 -3.25
C LEU A 514 -1.94 26.70 -1.97
N SER A 515 -1.14 26.83 -0.92
CA SER A 515 -1.61 27.37 0.36
C SER A 515 -2.10 28.81 0.24
N ARG A 516 -1.45 29.65 -0.60
CA ARG A 516 -1.91 31.02 -0.87
C ARG A 516 -3.27 31.05 -1.57
N VAL A 517 -3.50 30.17 -2.54
CA VAL A 517 -4.78 30.08 -3.26
C VAL A 517 -5.90 29.59 -2.35
N GLU A 518 -5.66 28.56 -1.54
CA GLU A 518 -6.63 28.03 -0.58
C GLU A 518 -6.99 29.09 0.51
N LEU A 519 -6.01 29.85 1.00
CA LEU A 519 -6.25 30.95 1.94
C LEU A 519 -7.04 32.09 1.29
N ALA A 520 -6.72 32.46 0.06
CA ALA A 520 -7.47 33.47 -0.69
C ALA A 520 -8.92 33.04 -0.96
N GLN A 521 -9.15 31.78 -1.30
CA GLN A 521 -10.51 31.22 -1.47
C GLN A 521 -11.27 31.14 -0.15
N LYS A 522 -10.64 30.66 0.94
CA LYS A 522 -11.26 30.65 2.28
C LYS A 522 -11.60 32.05 2.77
N ASN A 523 -10.77 33.05 2.47
CA ASN A 523 -11.04 34.45 2.80
C ASN A 523 -12.17 35.03 1.94
N ASN A 524 -12.25 34.68 0.66
CA ASN A 524 -13.36 35.07 -0.21
C ASN A 524 -14.69 34.41 0.19
N ASP A 525 -14.68 33.14 0.57
CA ASP A 525 -15.88 32.43 1.08
C ASP A 525 -16.34 32.98 2.44
N ARG A 526 -15.39 33.40 3.29
CA ARG A 526 -15.69 34.12 4.54
C ARG A 526 -16.22 35.53 4.28
N MET A 527 -15.66 36.26 3.32
CA MET A 527 -16.17 37.57 2.90
C MET A 527 -17.54 37.47 2.22
N GLY A 528 -17.82 36.43 1.43
CA GLY A 528 -19.13 36.17 0.85
C GLY A 528 -20.21 35.86 1.89
N LYS A 529 -19.83 35.33 3.06
CA LYS A 529 -20.72 35.18 4.23
C LYS A 529 -20.85 36.44 5.08
N ASN A 530 -19.85 37.33 5.06
CA ASN A 530 -19.85 38.58 5.82
C ASN A 530 -20.37 39.80 5.04
N ASN A 531 -20.72 39.66 3.76
CA ASN A 531 -21.23 40.77 2.95
C ASN A 531 -22.72 41.07 3.22
N LYS A 532 -23.09 41.18 4.51
CA LYS A 532 -24.31 41.84 4.97
C LYS A 532 -24.07 43.18 5.67
N ASN A 533 -22.82 43.59 5.92
CA ASN A 533 -22.51 44.96 6.35
C ASN A 533 -21.16 45.38 5.75
N GLY A 534 -21.19 46.37 4.86
CA GLY A 534 -20.02 46.83 4.13
C GLY A 534 -18.97 47.47 5.04
N VAL A 535 -17.72 47.03 4.88
CA VAL A 535 -16.55 47.75 5.38
C VAL A 535 -15.63 47.97 4.17
N LYS A 536 -15.16 49.21 4.01
CA LYS A 536 -14.40 49.66 2.84
C LYS A 536 -12.93 49.20 2.93
N ALA A 537 -12.31 49.05 1.75
CA ALA A 537 -10.97 48.51 1.57
C ALA A 537 -9.81 49.30 2.23
N GLU A 538 -10.07 50.49 2.77
CA GLU A 538 -9.05 51.36 3.38
C GLU A 538 -8.67 50.95 4.81
N ASP A 539 -9.50 50.14 5.49
CA ASP A 539 -9.21 49.65 6.84
C ASP A 539 -8.24 48.44 6.87
N TYR A 540 -7.94 47.84 5.71
CA TYR A 540 -7.09 46.65 5.61
C TYR A 540 -5.57 46.94 5.63
N GLU A 541 -5.14 48.14 5.25
CA GLU A 541 -3.70 48.49 5.15
C GLU A 541 -3.05 48.79 6.51
N ARG A 542 -3.82 49.13 7.55
CA ARG A 542 -3.27 49.48 8.87
C ARG A 542 -2.92 48.28 9.76
N MET A 543 -3.32 47.06 9.39
CA MET A 543 -3.08 45.86 10.22
C MET A 543 -1.77 45.11 9.92
N PHE A 544 -0.97 45.54 8.93
CA PHE A 544 0.20 44.79 8.47
C PHE A 544 1.55 45.53 8.52
N VAL A 545 1.60 46.77 9.04
CA VAL A 545 2.87 47.45 9.31
C VAL A 545 3.03 47.56 10.82
N GLY A 546 3.82 46.67 11.39
CA GLY A 546 4.33 46.85 12.74
C GLY A 546 5.36 47.97 12.73
N ASP A 547 4.96 49.15 13.21
CA ASP A 547 5.91 50.16 13.64
C ASP A 547 6.37 49.83 15.07
N GLU A 548 7.67 49.64 15.21
CA GLU A 548 8.36 49.79 16.48
C GLU A 548 8.33 51.25 16.95
N MET A 549 8.47 51.39 18.27
CA MET A 549 9.04 52.50 19.06
C MET A 549 8.05 53.28 19.94
N PRO A 550 8.51 53.87 21.08
CA PRO A 550 9.75 53.65 21.84
C PRO A 550 9.55 52.84 23.13
#